data_AF-B4WK63-F1
#
_entry.id   AF-B4WK63-F1
#
_cell.length_a   1.000
_cell.length_b   1.000
_cell.length_c   1.000
_cell.angle_alpha   90.00
_cell.angle_beta   90.00
_cell.angle_gamma   90.00
#
_symmetry.space_group_name_H-M   'P 1'
#
loop_
_entity.id
_entity.type
_entity.pdbx_description
1 polymer ?
#
loop_
_entity_poly.entity_id
_entity_poly.type
_entity_poly.pdbx_seq_one_letter_code
_entity_poly.pdbx_strand_id
1 'polypeptide(L)'
;MLSMSNVSAAQAENYYDKDDYYTQDLETEKEQLQTRWAGRGAAALRLSGEVDKSVFKQLLQSEEPNGQSLHARKIDLTKHRAGTDYTFSAPKSVSIAGLIQQDWRVIAAHDRAVETALAVLEECYAQTRVRTRTSRERVCTGNVAAAVFRHETSRAQEPQLHSHCVVINTTQMADGSWRSLSNEEIVANQKLLGEIYQNELAYQLRQYGYEIEVRENGQFDLRGYEPKLLEVFSTRRQQILELIETWSVERETAFKGSDVSAARREAANLRSRTSKRIVPRDVLLQAWQQEVQCQQLELPQIP
;
A
#
# COMPACT_ATOMS: atom_id res chain seq x y z
N MET A 1 -3.56 -7.06 3.51
CA MET A 1 -4.53 -6.88 2.40
C MET A 1 -3.84 -6.08 1.32
N LEU A 2 -4.06 -6.40 0.04
CA LEU A 2 -3.52 -5.64 -1.08
C LEU A 2 -4.65 -4.97 -1.86
N SER A 3 -4.60 -3.65 -2.04
CA SER A 3 -5.45 -2.90 -2.97
C SER A 3 -4.60 -2.24 -4.06
N MET A 4 -5.20 -1.99 -5.22
CA MET A 4 -4.51 -1.35 -6.34
C MET A 4 -5.27 -0.12 -6.82
N SER A 5 -4.53 0.91 -7.22
CA SER A 5 -5.12 2.06 -7.93
C SER A 5 -4.13 2.64 -8.93
N ASN A 6 -4.63 3.15 -10.06
CA ASN A 6 -3.76 3.86 -11.00
C ASN A 6 -3.44 5.25 -10.46
N VAL A 7 -2.19 5.65 -10.63
CA VAL A 7 -1.67 6.93 -10.16
C VAL A 7 -1.51 7.85 -11.35
N SER A 8 -1.93 9.11 -11.18
CA SER A 8 -1.58 10.22 -12.08
C SER A 8 -0.44 11.04 -11.48
N ALA A 9 0.29 11.77 -12.31
CA ALA A 9 1.35 12.67 -11.82
C ALA A 9 0.83 13.73 -10.84
N ALA A 10 -0.43 14.16 -10.96
CA ALA A 10 -1.06 15.09 -10.02
C ALA A 10 -1.35 14.46 -8.65
N GLN A 11 -1.47 13.13 -8.57
CA GLN A 11 -1.66 12.42 -7.31
C GLN A 11 -0.35 12.20 -6.55
N ALA A 12 0.82 12.44 -7.17
CA ALA A 12 2.14 12.25 -6.55
C ALA A 12 2.31 13.01 -5.22
N GLU A 13 1.80 14.24 -5.15
CA GLU A 13 1.93 15.11 -3.98
C GLU A 13 1.23 14.52 -2.75
N ASN A 14 0.17 13.73 -2.95
CA ASN A 14 -0.57 13.08 -1.89
C ASN A 14 0.21 12.03 -1.09
N TYR A 15 1.34 11.55 -1.60
CA TYR A 15 2.19 10.56 -0.93
C TYR A 15 3.19 11.19 0.03
N TYR A 16 3.56 12.46 -0.20
CA TYR A 16 4.47 13.22 0.67
C TYR A 16 3.69 14.09 1.66
N ASP A 17 2.65 14.78 1.18
CA ASP A 17 1.95 15.83 1.93
C ASP A 17 1.13 15.32 3.13
N LYS A 18 1.19 14.03 3.46
CA LYS A 18 0.31 13.42 4.47
C LYS A 18 0.99 12.96 5.73
N ASP A 19 2.32 12.85 5.74
CA ASP A 19 3.08 12.34 6.88
C ASP A 19 4.50 13.00 6.96
N ASP A 20 4.72 14.16 6.32
CA ASP A 20 6.02 14.89 6.27
C ASP A 20 6.57 15.41 7.63
N TYR A 21 6.09 14.90 8.77
CA TYR A 21 6.50 15.32 10.12
C TYR A 21 7.60 14.44 10.76
N TYR A 22 8.00 13.34 10.13
CA TYR A 22 8.82 12.31 10.77
C TYR A 22 10.33 12.42 10.57
N THR A 23 10.79 13.35 9.75
CA THR A 23 12.22 13.49 9.42
C THR A 23 13.02 14.34 10.42
N GLN A 24 12.40 14.85 11.50
CA GLN A 24 13.09 15.78 12.41
C GLN A 24 13.54 15.22 13.76
N ASP A 25 13.02 14.09 14.26
CA ASP A 25 13.25 13.71 15.68
C ASP A 25 13.83 12.30 15.94
N LEU A 26 14.39 11.60 14.96
CA LEU A 26 14.99 10.27 15.18
C LEU A 26 16.50 10.25 14.91
N GLU A 27 17.27 10.98 15.73
CA GLU A 27 18.73 10.85 15.75
C GLU A 27 19.23 9.53 16.39
N THR A 28 18.36 8.68 16.92
CA THR A 28 18.81 7.56 17.79
C THR A 28 18.29 6.15 17.53
N GLU A 29 17.41 5.88 16.56
CA GLU A 29 16.92 4.50 16.34
C GLU A 29 16.88 4.10 14.86
N LYS A 30 17.95 3.39 14.44
CA LYS A 30 18.11 2.57 13.22
C LYS A 30 17.17 2.89 12.05
N GLU A 31 17.63 3.73 11.12
CA GLU A 31 17.47 3.67 9.65
C GLU A 31 16.21 2.99 9.07
N GLN A 32 15.02 3.13 9.66
CA GLN A 32 13.78 2.67 9.04
C GLN A 32 13.20 3.82 8.23
N LEU A 33 13.75 4.01 7.03
CA LEU A 33 13.27 4.98 6.08
C LEU A 33 11.78 4.74 5.81
N GLN A 34 10.94 5.70 6.19
CA GLN A 34 9.50 5.64 5.91
C GLN A 34 9.21 5.69 4.41
N THR A 35 10.11 6.30 3.63
CA THR A 35 10.07 6.27 2.17
C THR A 35 11.32 5.59 1.64
N ARG A 36 11.19 4.72 0.64
CA ARG A 36 12.35 4.13 -0.02
C ARG A 36 12.10 3.69 -1.46
N TRP A 37 13.16 3.68 -2.26
CA TRP A 37 13.17 3.03 -3.56
C TRP A 37 13.31 1.51 -3.44
N ALA A 38 12.61 0.78 -4.32
CA ALA A 38 12.65 -0.67 -4.40
C ALA A 38 12.60 -1.18 -5.85
N GLY A 39 13.16 -2.38 -6.05
CA GLY A 39 13.19 -3.09 -7.34
C GLY A 39 14.49 -2.89 -8.13
N ARG A 40 14.81 -3.88 -8.96
CA ARG A 40 15.95 -3.87 -9.89
C ARG A 40 15.86 -2.74 -10.92
N GLY A 41 14.65 -2.31 -11.28
CA GLY A 41 14.44 -1.16 -12.17
C GLY A 41 14.83 0.16 -11.50
N ALA A 42 14.57 0.31 -10.19
CA ALA A 42 15.05 1.47 -9.44
C ALA A 42 16.60 1.48 -9.39
N ALA A 43 17.23 0.33 -9.15
CA ALA A 43 18.68 0.21 -9.18
C ALA A 43 19.28 0.54 -10.58
N ALA A 44 18.62 0.12 -11.67
CA ALA A 44 19.02 0.46 -13.03
C ALA A 44 18.95 1.98 -13.31
N LEU A 45 18.01 2.67 -12.66
CA LEU A 45 17.89 4.14 -12.67
C LEU A 45 18.80 4.82 -11.64
N ARG A 46 19.63 4.06 -10.91
CA ARG A 46 20.51 4.53 -9.83
C ARG A 46 19.72 5.20 -8.68
N LEU A 47 18.52 4.69 -8.43
CA LEU A 47 17.66 5.12 -7.33
C LEU A 47 17.82 4.14 -6.17
N SER A 48 18.14 4.67 -5.00
CA SER A 48 18.33 3.89 -3.77
C SER A 48 18.09 4.78 -2.55
N GLY A 49 17.78 4.17 -1.40
CA GLY A 49 17.49 4.92 -0.18
C GLY A 49 16.17 5.67 -0.27
N GLU A 50 16.11 6.84 0.37
CA GLU A 50 14.89 7.66 0.50
C GLU A 50 14.36 8.15 -0.86
N VAL A 51 13.05 8.32 -0.96
CA VAL A 51 12.41 8.78 -2.20
C VAL A 51 12.42 10.30 -2.26
N ASP A 52 13.26 10.87 -3.13
CA ASP A 52 13.22 12.30 -3.43
C ASP A 52 11.91 12.68 -4.18
N LYS A 53 11.20 13.69 -3.64
CA LYS A 53 9.89 14.15 -4.16
C LYS A 53 9.97 14.64 -5.61
N SER A 54 11.04 15.36 -5.96
CA SER A 54 11.21 15.90 -7.30
C SER A 54 11.49 14.80 -8.31
N VAL A 55 12.36 13.85 -7.96
CA VAL A 55 12.68 12.67 -8.78
C VAL A 55 11.45 11.79 -8.96
N PHE A 56 10.69 11.53 -7.90
CA PHE A 56 9.45 10.76 -8.00
C PHE A 56 8.44 11.41 -8.95
N LYS A 57 8.28 12.73 -8.88
CA LYS A 57 7.38 13.48 -9.79
C LYS A 57 7.85 13.41 -11.25
N GLN A 58 9.15 13.52 -11.50
CA GLN A 58 9.74 13.35 -12.83
C GLN A 58 9.48 11.94 -13.40
N LEU A 59 9.69 10.90 -12.59
CA LEU A 59 9.46 9.52 -13.02
C LEU A 59 7.99 9.24 -13.37
N LEU A 60 7.05 9.83 -12.64
CA LEU A 60 5.62 9.78 -12.98
C LEU A 60 5.27 10.55 -14.27
N GLN A 61 6.09 11.53 -14.65
CA GLN A 61 6.03 12.21 -15.94
C GLN A 61 6.82 11.46 -17.03
N SER A 62 7.34 10.26 -16.71
CA SER A 62 8.14 9.41 -17.60
C SER A 62 9.47 10.05 -18.01
N GLU A 63 10.10 10.74 -17.07
CA GLU A 63 11.41 11.37 -17.19
C GLU A 63 12.39 10.76 -16.17
N GLU A 64 13.63 10.55 -16.58
CA GLU A 64 14.75 10.20 -15.73
C GLU A 64 15.18 11.39 -14.84
N PRO A 65 15.94 11.16 -13.75
CA PRO A 65 16.45 12.24 -12.89
C PRO A 65 17.30 13.29 -13.63
N ASN A 66 17.88 12.94 -14.78
CA ASN A 66 18.65 13.84 -15.64
C ASN A 66 17.79 14.63 -16.65
N GLY A 67 16.45 14.47 -16.61
CA GLY A 67 15.48 15.10 -17.51
C GLY A 67 15.32 14.42 -18.88
N GLN A 68 15.99 13.28 -19.12
CA GLN A 68 15.78 12.51 -20.34
C GLN A 68 14.48 11.72 -20.28
N SER A 69 13.79 11.57 -21.41
CA SER A 69 12.57 10.76 -21.42
C SER A 69 12.91 9.28 -21.30
N LEU A 70 12.19 8.59 -20.40
CA LEU A 70 12.23 7.13 -20.26
C LEU A 70 11.67 6.38 -21.48
N HIS A 71 11.12 7.09 -22.47
CA HIS A 71 10.57 6.45 -23.65
C HIS A 71 11.10 7.09 -24.92
N ALA A 72 11.44 6.23 -25.89
CA ALA A 72 11.96 6.66 -27.19
C ALA A 72 10.97 7.53 -27.99
N ARG A 73 9.70 7.58 -27.62
CA ARG A 73 8.67 8.42 -28.24
C ARG A 73 8.03 9.28 -27.17
N LYS A 74 7.73 10.53 -27.52
CA LYS A 74 6.96 11.43 -26.66
C LYS A 74 5.63 10.76 -26.29
N ILE A 75 5.40 10.64 -24.99
CA ILE A 75 4.19 10.05 -24.45
C ILE A 75 3.12 11.13 -24.27
N ASP A 76 1.88 10.79 -24.62
CA ASP A 76 0.72 11.58 -24.24
C ASP A 76 0.37 11.29 -22.78
N LEU A 77 0.77 12.19 -21.88
CA LEU A 77 0.53 12.06 -20.44
C LEU A 77 -0.97 11.99 -20.07
N THR A 78 -1.89 12.41 -20.96
CA THR A 78 -3.33 12.30 -20.71
C THR A 78 -3.87 10.89 -20.89
N LYS A 79 -3.17 10.05 -21.67
CA LYS A 79 -3.53 8.66 -21.95
C LYS A 79 -2.58 7.66 -21.29
N HIS A 80 -1.44 8.14 -20.82
CA HIS A 80 -0.44 7.33 -20.16
C HIS A 80 -0.78 7.14 -18.69
N ARG A 81 -0.73 5.88 -18.25
CA ARG A 81 -0.72 5.57 -16.82
C ARG A 81 0.66 5.95 -16.27
N ALA A 82 0.74 6.87 -15.32
CA ALA A 82 2.02 7.27 -14.73
C ALA A 82 2.62 6.15 -13.86
N GLY A 83 1.75 5.46 -13.11
CA GLY A 83 2.13 4.31 -12.30
C GLY A 83 0.91 3.58 -11.77
N THR A 84 1.16 2.50 -11.02
CA THR A 84 0.14 1.78 -10.27
C THR A 84 0.58 1.71 -8.81
N ASP A 85 -0.28 2.14 -7.90
CA ASP A 85 -0.10 2.04 -6.46
C ASP A 85 -0.62 0.69 -5.98
N TYR A 86 0.27 -0.08 -5.39
CA TYR A 86 0.01 -1.35 -4.71
C TYR A 86 0.07 -1.09 -3.21
N THR A 87 -1.09 -0.90 -2.59
CA THR A 87 -1.18 -0.57 -1.16
C THR A 87 -1.33 -1.84 -0.33
N PHE A 88 -0.32 -2.15 0.48
CA PHE A 88 -0.35 -3.25 1.45
C PHE A 88 -0.78 -2.73 2.81
N SER A 89 -1.90 -3.23 3.34
CA SER A 89 -2.40 -2.86 4.67
C SER A 89 -2.30 -4.05 5.63
N ALA A 90 -1.73 -3.81 6.82
CA ALA A 90 -1.69 -4.80 7.89
C ALA A 90 -3.09 -5.03 8.51
N PRO A 91 -3.32 -6.19 9.14
CA PRO A 91 -4.47 -6.38 10.03
C PRO A 91 -4.56 -5.30 11.12
N LYS A 92 -5.76 -5.10 11.66
CA LYS A 92 -5.98 -4.06 12.68
C LYS A 92 -5.21 -4.38 13.96
N SER A 93 -5.24 -5.63 14.41
CA SER A 93 -4.45 -6.10 15.57
C SER A 93 -2.96 -5.79 15.42
N VAL A 94 -2.39 -6.05 14.24
CA VAL A 94 -0.99 -5.74 13.91
C VAL A 94 -0.73 -4.22 13.94
N SER A 95 -1.67 -3.41 13.46
CA SER A 95 -1.55 -1.94 13.54
C SER A 95 -1.57 -1.45 14.99
N ILE A 96 -2.41 -2.04 15.86
CA ILE A 96 -2.46 -1.71 17.29
C ILE A 96 -1.15 -2.10 17.99
N ALA A 97 -0.66 -3.32 17.74
CA ALA A 97 0.59 -3.82 18.29
C ALA A 97 1.80 -2.92 17.93
N GLY A 98 1.92 -2.56 16.64
CA GLY A 98 3.03 -1.73 16.17
C GLY A 98 2.91 -0.25 16.53
N LEU A 99 1.70 0.31 16.54
CA LEU A 99 1.52 1.76 16.64
C LEU A 99 1.06 2.25 18.02
N ILE A 100 0.08 1.58 18.64
CA ILE A 100 -0.40 1.96 19.99
C ILE A 100 0.55 1.42 21.05
N GLN A 101 0.92 0.14 20.93
CA GLN A 101 1.80 -0.53 21.88
C GLN A 101 3.29 -0.35 21.55
N GLN A 102 3.58 0.28 20.40
CA GLN A 102 4.92 0.71 19.99
C GLN A 102 5.95 -0.42 19.83
N ASP A 103 5.51 -1.63 19.44
CA ASP A 103 6.46 -2.69 19.08
C ASP A 103 7.03 -2.47 17.66
N TRP A 104 8.23 -1.89 17.59
CA TRP A 104 8.92 -1.62 16.32
C TRP A 104 9.23 -2.90 15.52
N ARG A 105 9.30 -4.07 16.16
CA ARG A 105 9.53 -5.35 15.46
C ARG A 105 8.36 -5.68 14.53
N VAL A 106 7.14 -5.26 14.90
CA VAL A 106 5.94 -5.39 14.06
C VAL A 106 6.04 -4.53 12.81
N ILE A 107 6.60 -3.32 12.93
CA ILE A 107 6.81 -2.42 11.79
C ILE A 107 7.85 -3.02 10.84
N ALA A 108 8.96 -3.54 11.38
CA ALA A 108 9.96 -4.24 10.59
C ALA A 108 9.39 -5.50 9.88
N ALA A 109 8.51 -6.26 10.55
CA ALA A 109 7.81 -7.40 9.95
C ALA A 109 6.91 -6.97 8.78
N HIS A 110 6.22 -5.83 8.90
CA HIS A 110 5.43 -5.25 7.82
C HIS A 110 6.31 -4.87 6.63
N ASP A 111 7.41 -4.16 6.86
CA ASP A 111 8.33 -3.78 5.78
C ASP A 111 8.85 -5.00 5.04
N ARG A 112 9.27 -6.04 5.78
CA ARG A 112 9.78 -7.29 5.20
C ARG A 112 8.72 -8.02 4.36
N ALA A 113 7.47 -8.02 4.82
CA ALA A 113 6.35 -8.58 4.08
C ALA A 113 6.07 -7.82 2.78
N VAL A 114 6.17 -6.49 2.81
CA VAL A 114 6.05 -5.63 1.61
C VAL A 114 7.18 -5.92 0.63
N GLU A 115 8.43 -6.02 1.09
CA GLU A 115 9.58 -6.36 0.24
C GLU A 115 9.41 -7.70 -0.45
N THR A 116 8.99 -8.71 0.30
CA THR A 116 8.81 -10.06 -0.22
C THR A 116 7.73 -10.10 -1.30
N ALA A 117 6.59 -9.45 -1.06
CA ALA A 117 5.52 -9.36 -2.05
C ALA A 117 5.93 -8.56 -3.29
N LEU A 118 6.69 -7.46 -3.13
CA LEU A 118 7.22 -6.68 -4.24
C LEU A 118 8.27 -7.44 -5.05
N ALA A 119 9.12 -8.24 -4.42
CA ALA A 119 10.08 -9.09 -5.10
C ALA A 119 9.37 -10.11 -5.99
N VAL A 120 8.33 -10.77 -5.49
CA VAL A 120 7.51 -11.70 -6.31
C VAL A 120 6.79 -10.96 -7.44
N LEU A 121 6.26 -9.77 -7.18
CA LEU A 121 5.66 -8.91 -8.21
C LEU A 121 6.66 -8.63 -9.34
N GLU A 122 7.88 -8.22 -8.97
CA GLU A 122 8.96 -7.90 -9.89
C GLU A 122 9.40 -9.13 -10.68
N GLU A 123 9.67 -10.25 -10.02
CA GLU A 123 10.25 -11.45 -10.63
C GLU A 123 9.27 -12.17 -11.55
N CYS A 124 8.01 -12.31 -11.11
CA CYS A 124 7.04 -13.17 -11.80
C CYS A 124 6.16 -12.39 -12.79
N TYR A 125 5.91 -11.10 -12.54
CA TYR A 125 4.83 -10.37 -13.23
C TYR A 125 5.28 -9.07 -13.90
N ALA A 126 6.54 -8.65 -13.75
CA ALA A 126 7.06 -7.51 -14.51
C ALA A 126 7.21 -7.88 -15.99
N GLN A 127 6.35 -7.30 -16.83
CA GLN A 127 6.29 -7.58 -18.26
C GLN A 127 6.16 -6.30 -19.07
N THR A 128 6.54 -6.36 -20.34
CA THR A 128 6.18 -5.34 -21.33
C THR A 128 5.60 -5.97 -22.60
N ARG A 129 5.02 -5.14 -23.46
CA ARG A 129 4.47 -5.55 -24.75
C ARG A 129 5.40 -5.10 -25.87
N VAL A 130 5.87 -6.06 -26.66
CA VAL A 130 6.70 -5.81 -27.84
C VAL A 130 5.87 -6.11 -29.08
N ARG A 131 5.90 -5.19 -30.06
CA ARG A 131 5.29 -5.41 -31.37
C ARG A 131 6.36 -5.91 -32.33
N THR A 132 6.16 -7.10 -32.87
CA THR A 132 6.95 -7.62 -33.99
C THR A 132 6.23 -7.30 -35.30
N ARG A 133 6.81 -7.68 -36.45
CA ARG A 133 6.17 -7.53 -37.76
C ARG A 133 4.86 -8.32 -37.88
N THR A 134 4.73 -9.42 -37.13
CA THR A 134 3.67 -10.43 -37.29
C THR A 134 2.82 -10.62 -36.05
N SER A 135 3.26 -10.16 -34.87
CA SER A 135 2.60 -10.42 -33.58
C SER A 135 2.77 -9.26 -32.59
N ARG A 136 1.97 -9.30 -31.52
CA ARG A 136 2.25 -8.57 -30.28
C ARG A 136 2.54 -9.61 -29.22
N GLU A 137 3.72 -9.55 -28.63
CA GLU A 137 4.20 -10.52 -27.65
C GLU A 137 4.41 -9.84 -26.30
N ARG A 138 4.18 -10.60 -25.23
CA ARG A 138 4.52 -10.19 -23.87
C ARG A 138 5.91 -10.74 -23.54
N VAL A 139 6.76 -9.88 -23.00
CA VAL A 139 8.13 -10.22 -22.61
C VAL A 139 8.27 -9.94 -21.13
N CYS A 140 8.68 -10.96 -20.36
CA CYS A 140 9.06 -10.79 -18.97
C CYS A 140 10.37 -10.01 -18.88
N THR A 141 10.35 -8.89 -18.17
CA THR A 141 11.51 -8.01 -17.98
C THR A 141 12.16 -8.22 -16.62
N GLY A 142 11.39 -8.71 -15.64
CA GLY A 142 11.90 -9.03 -14.31
C GLY A 142 12.40 -7.81 -13.54
N ASN A 143 11.99 -6.59 -13.89
CA ASN A 143 12.42 -5.39 -13.20
C ASN A 143 11.32 -4.33 -13.13
N VAL A 144 11.21 -3.69 -11.97
CA VAL A 144 10.33 -2.55 -11.71
C VAL A 144 11.07 -1.47 -10.95
N ALA A 145 10.64 -0.22 -11.10
CA ALA A 145 11.01 0.87 -10.21
C ALA A 145 9.81 1.20 -9.33
N ALA A 146 9.93 0.99 -8.02
CA ALA A 146 8.87 1.26 -7.05
C ALA A 146 9.31 2.26 -6.01
N ALA A 147 8.48 3.26 -5.74
CA ALA A 147 8.59 4.12 -4.56
C ALA A 147 7.66 3.56 -3.48
N VAL A 148 8.21 3.24 -2.31
CA VAL A 148 7.48 2.71 -1.15
C VAL A 148 7.31 3.83 -0.14
N PHE A 149 6.08 4.08 0.28
CA PHE A 149 5.71 5.07 1.31
C PHE A 149 4.93 4.37 2.41
N ARG A 150 5.53 4.23 3.59
CA ARG A 150 4.87 3.66 4.77
C ARG A 150 4.10 4.75 5.52
N HIS A 151 2.84 4.48 5.81
CA HIS A 151 1.94 5.34 6.57
C HIS A 151 1.37 4.59 7.78
N GLU A 152 1.07 5.35 8.83
CA GLU A 152 0.60 4.81 10.11
C GLU A 152 -0.87 5.14 10.41
N THR A 153 -1.48 6.07 9.66
CA THR A 153 -2.82 6.58 9.97
C THR A 153 -3.86 6.31 8.89
N SER A 154 -5.07 5.96 9.33
CA SER A 154 -6.25 5.96 8.49
C SER A 154 -6.70 7.39 8.16
N ARG A 155 -7.68 7.55 7.28
CA ARG A 155 -8.28 8.89 7.04
C ARG A 155 -9.06 9.42 8.25
N ALA A 156 -9.52 8.53 9.12
CA ALA A 156 -10.16 8.85 10.38
C ALA A 156 -9.14 9.03 11.53
N GLN A 157 -7.84 9.13 11.21
CA GLN A 157 -6.77 9.28 12.19
C GLN A 157 -6.64 8.10 13.16
N GLU A 158 -7.06 6.92 12.75
CA GLU A 158 -6.93 5.67 13.52
C GLU A 158 -5.61 4.96 13.17
N PRO A 159 -5.07 4.11 14.07
CA PRO A 159 -3.88 3.31 13.78
C PRO A 159 -4.14 2.37 12.61
N GLN A 160 -3.40 2.56 11.53
CA GLN A 160 -3.51 1.77 10.30
C GLN A 160 -2.14 1.69 9.63
N LEU A 161 -1.40 0.63 9.94
CA LEU A 161 -0.11 0.39 9.30
C LEU A 161 -0.32 -0.08 7.85
N HIS A 162 0.20 0.69 6.90
CA HIS A 162 0.13 0.35 5.48
C HIS A 162 1.28 0.97 4.69
N SER A 163 1.64 0.34 3.57
CA SER A 163 2.63 0.86 2.63
C SER A 163 2.02 1.03 1.26
N HIS A 164 2.13 2.23 0.69
CA HIS A 164 1.87 2.52 -0.71
C HIS A 164 3.10 2.19 -1.52
N CYS A 165 3.01 1.23 -2.42
CA CYS A 165 4.11 0.87 -3.32
C CYS A 165 3.75 1.34 -4.73
N VAL A 166 4.19 2.55 -5.07
CA VAL A 166 3.93 3.15 -6.38
C VAL A 166 4.95 2.62 -7.37
N VAL A 167 4.53 1.65 -8.17
CA VAL A 167 5.32 1.12 -9.28
C VAL A 167 5.18 2.07 -10.47
N ILE A 168 6.30 2.68 -10.86
CA ILE A 168 6.38 3.56 -12.02
C ILE A 168 6.07 2.75 -13.28
N ASN A 169 5.33 3.32 -14.23
CA ASN A 169 4.93 2.63 -15.45
C ASN A 169 6.08 2.47 -16.47
N THR A 170 7.21 1.95 -16.02
CA THR A 170 8.40 1.71 -16.82
C THR A 170 9.08 0.41 -16.41
N THR A 171 9.70 -0.25 -17.37
CA THR A 171 10.51 -1.45 -17.17
C THR A 171 11.57 -1.56 -18.27
N GLN A 172 12.73 -2.08 -17.93
CA GLN A 172 13.88 -2.15 -18.82
C GLN A 172 13.94 -3.49 -19.55
N MET A 173 14.16 -3.43 -20.87
CA MET A 173 14.45 -4.60 -21.70
C MET A 173 15.91 -5.03 -21.55
N ALA A 174 16.23 -6.25 -21.97
CA ALA A 174 17.61 -6.77 -21.96
C ALA A 174 18.60 -5.95 -22.81
N ASP A 175 18.10 -5.18 -23.80
CA ASP A 175 18.90 -4.26 -24.62
C ASP A 175 19.15 -2.91 -23.95
N GLY A 176 18.71 -2.74 -22.69
CA GLY A 176 18.82 -1.50 -21.92
C GLY A 176 17.71 -0.48 -22.22
N SER A 177 16.87 -0.72 -23.22
CA SER A 177 15.80 0.21 -23.57
C SER A 177 14.62 0.12 -22.62
N TRP A 178 14.05 1.28 -22.27
CA TRP A 178 12.89 1.37 -21.41
C TRP A 178 11.58 1.29 -22.20
N ARG A 179 10.58 0.66 -21.59
CA ARG A 179 9.24 0.42 -22.14
C ARG A 179 8.19 0.56 -21.04
N SER A 180 6.94 0.80 -21.42
CA SER A 180 5.85 0.82 -20.45
C SER A 180 5.65 -0.57 -19.84
N LEU A 181 5.41 -0.60 -18.53
CA LEU A 181 5.09 -1.81 -17.80
C LEU A 181 3.68 -2.29 -18.18
N SER A 182 3.52 -3.58 -18.43
CA SER A 182 2.22 -4.25 -18.53
C SER A 182 1.82 -4.73 -17.14
N ASN A 183 0.74 -4.18 -16.58
CA ASN A 183 0.26 -4.55 -15.24
C ASN A 183 -0.84 -5.61 -15.25
N GLU A 184 -1.21 -6.15 -16.42
CA GLU A 184 -2.34 -7.09 -16.56
C GLU A 184 -2.16 -8.35 -15.72
N GLU A 185 -0.98 -8.96 -15.75
CA GLU A 185 -0.69 -10.15 -14.94
C GLU A 185 -0.61 -9.82 -13.45
N ILE A 186 -0.11 -8.64 -13.10
CA ILE A 186 -0.08 -8.18 -11.70
C ILE A 186 -1.52 -8.02 -11.18
N VAL A 187 -2.40 -7.42 -11.98
CA VAL A 187 -3.82 -7.25 -11.63
C VAL A 187 -4.51 -8.61 -11.51
N ALA A 188 -4.27 -9.53 -12.45
CA ALA A 188 -4.84 -10.88 -12.41
C ALA A 188 -4.39 -11.68 -11.17
N ASN A 189 -3.19 -11.40 -10.65
CA ASN A 189 -2.61 -12.08 -9.49
C ASN A 189 -2.64 -11.24 -8.20
N GLN A 190 -3.46 -10.17 -8.14
CA GLN A 190 -3.56 -9.31 -6.95
C GLN A 190 -3.86 -10.09 -5.67
N LYS A 191 -4.79 -11.06 -5.74
CA LYS A 191 -5.15 -11.87 -4.56
C LYS A 191 -3.95 -12.67 -4.05
N LEU A 192 -3.24 -13.34 -4.95
CA LEU A 192 -2.05 -14.12 -4.63
C LEU A 192 -0.94 -13.24 -4.01
N LEU A 193 -0.65 -12.08 -4.61
CA LEU A 193 0.34 -11.13 -4.06
C LEU A 193 -0.07 -10.64 -2.66
N GLY A 194 -1.38 -10.42 -2.45
CA GLY A 194 -1.92 -10.10 -1.13
C GLY A 194 -1.76 -11.23 -0.12
N GLU A 195 -1.91 -12.49 -0.53
CA GLU A 195 -1.72 -13.68 0.31
C GLU A 195 -0.24 -13.90 0.65
N ILE A 196 0.68 -13.65 -0.29
CA ILE A 196 2.13 -13.69 -0.06
C ILE A 196 2.52 -12.68 1.04
N TYR A 197 2.03 -11.44 0.92
CA TYR A 197 2.22 -10.44 1.97
C TYR A 197 1.68 -10.90 3.33
N GLN A 198 0.46 -11.45 3.38
CA GLN A 198 -0.13 -11.90 4.65
C GLN A 198 0.66 -13.07 5.26
N ASN A 199 1.12 -14.01 4.42
CA ASN A 199 1.88 -15.16 4.86
C ASN A 199 3.24 -14.76 5.42
N GLU A 200 3.98 -13.89 4.72
CA GLU A 200 5.27 -13.39 5.19
C GLU A 200 5.11 -12.59 6.49
N LEU A 201 4.11 -11.71 6.57
CA LEU A 201 3.83 -10.95 7.79
C LEU A 201 3.53 -11.88 8.98
N ALA A 202 2.65 -12.86 8.78
CA ALA A 202 2.32 -13.85 9.79
C ALA A 202 3.56 -14.65 10.23
N TYR A 203 4.40 -15.06 9.28
CA TYR A 203 5.64 -15.78 9.56
C TYR A 203 6.58 -14.95 10.44
N GLN A 204 6.84 -13.70 10.06
CA GLN A 204 7.72 -12.77 10.80
C GLN A 204 7.20 -12.52 12.22
N LEU A 205 5.90 -12.24 12.37
CA LEU A 205 5.30 -12.00 13.69
C LEU A 205 5.41 -13.22 14.62
N ARG A 206 5.25 -14.44 14.07
CA ARG A 206 5.46 -15.67 14.85
C ARG A 206 6.91 -15.85 15.30
N GLN A 207 7.90 -15.38 14.53
CA GLN A 207 9.30 -15.38 14.96
C GLN A 207 9.53 -14.46 16.18
N TYR A 208 8.72 -13.41 16.33
CA TYR A 208 8.73 -12.52 17.49
C TYR A 208 7.87 -13.01 18.66
N GLY A 209 7.30 -14.21 18.59
CA GLY A 209 6.52 -14.81 19.67
C GLY A 209 5.03 -14.49 19.65
N TYR A 210 4.54 -13.77 18.64
CA TYR A 210 3.11 -13.56 18.50
C TYR A 210 2.38 -14.83 18.07
N GLU A 211 1.25 -15.10 18.72
CA GLU A 211 0.28 -16.09 18.24
C GLU A 211 -0.71 -15.43 17.27
N ILE A 212 -1.17 -16.19 16.27
CA ILE A 212 -2.09 -15.69 15.23
C ILE A 212 -3.36 -16.54 15.14
N GLU A 213 -4.45 -15.90 14.75
CA GLU A 213 -5.74 -16.51 14.48
C GLU A 213 -6.12 -16.26 13.02
N VAL A 214 -6.15 -17.35 12.23
CA VAL A 214 -6.45 -17.29 10.80
C VAL A 214 -7.96 -17.13 10.60
N ARG A 215 -8.34 -16.18 9.75
CA ARG A 215 -9.72 -15.93 9.32
C ARG A 215 -10.02 -16.74 8.05
N GLU A 216 -11.31 -17.01 7.80
CA GLU A 216 -11.80 -17.80 6.65
C GLU A 216 -11.35 -17.25 5.28
N ASN A 217 -11.06 -15.95 5.19
CA ASN A 217 -10.66 -15.27 3.96
C ASN A 217 -9.14 -15.27 3.71
N GLY A 218 -8.36 -16.07 4.46
CA GLY A 218 -6.90 -16.14 4.35
C GLY A 218 -6.16 -14.96 5.01
N GLN A 219 -6.88 -14.07 5.70
CA GLN A 219 -6.27 -13.07 6.59
C GLN A 219 -6.05 -13.65 7.98
N PHE A 220 -5.40 -12.89 8.87
CA PHE A 220 -5.23 -13.27 10.27
C PHE A 220 -5.33 -12.03 11.16
N ASP A 221 -5.50 -12.25 12.45
CA ASP A 221 -5.21 -11.26 13.50
C ASP A 221 -4.31 -11.89 14.56
N LEU A 222 -3.70 -11.05 15.38
CA LEU A 222 -2.94 -11.47 16.55
C LEU A 222 -3.91 -11.97 17.64
N ARG A 223 -3.58 -13.10 18.28
CA ARG A 223 -4.35 -13.63 19.41
C ARG A 223 -4.30 -12.67 20.59
N GLY A 224 -5.41 -12.57 21.34
CA GLY A 224 -5.56 -11.72 22.51
C GLY A 224 -6.13 -10.33 22.19
N TYR A 225 -6.11 -9.89 20.93
CA TYR A 225 -6.69 -8.61 20.53
C TYR A 225 -8.21 -8.77 20.32
N GLU A 226 -8.98 -8.46 21.36
CA GLU A 226 -10.43 -8.69 21.36
C GLU A 226 -11.17 -7.95 20.24
N PRO A 227 -12.28 -8.51 19.70
CA PRO A 227 -13.06 -7.88 18.63
C PRO A 227 -13.46 -6.43 18.92
N LYS A 228 -13.86 -6.13 20.16
CA LYS A 228 -14.25 -4.78 20.59
C LYS A 228 -13.10 -3.77 20.44
N LEU A 229 -11.88 -4.17 20.78
CA LEU A 229 -10.68 -3.35 20.60
C LEU A 229 -10.41 -3.07 19.11
N LEU A 230 -10.56 -4.09 18.26
CA LEU A 230 -10.39 -3.91 16.82
C LEU A 230 -11.46 -3.00 16.21
N GLU A 231 -12.70 -3.09 16.69
CA GLU A 231 -13.84 -2.31 16.22
C GLU A 231 -13.72 -0.81 16.54
N VAL A 232 -13.25 -0.45 17.75
CA VAL A 232 -13.05 0.95 18.17
C VAL A 232 -12.14 1.71 17.19
N PHE A 233 -11.11 1.05 16.65
CA PHE A 233 -10.18 1.65 15.69
C PHE A 233 -10.50 1.31 14.23
N SER A 234 -11.73 0.91 13.93
CA SER A 234 -12.19 0.51 12.59
C SER A 234 -13.41 1.31 12.12
N THR A 235 -13.61 2.54 12.58
CA THR A 235 -14.76 3.40 12.21
C THR A 235 -14.90 3.56 10.71
N ARG A 236 -13.77 3.61 9.98
CA ARG A 236 -13.79 3.68 8.51
C ARG A 236 -14.50 2.51 7.87
N ARG A 237 -14.30 1.29 8.40
CA ARG A 237 -14.95 0.08 7.92
C ARG A 237 -16.45 0.12 8.24
N GLN A 238 -16.81 0.57 9.44
CA GLN A 238 -18.21 0.71 9.86
C GLN A 238 -18.96 1.68 8.92
N GLN A 239 -18.41 2.86 8.64
CA GLN A 239 -18.98 3.81 7.69
C GLN A 239 -19.20 3.23 6.28
N ILE A 240 -18.28 2.38 5.81
CA ILE A 240 -18.43 1.72 4.50
C ILE A 240 -19.57 0.70 4.55
N LEU A 241 -19.69 -0.07 5.63
CA LEU A 241 -20.75 -1.06 5.81
C LEU A 241 -22.12 -0.39 5.93
N GLU A 242 -22.25 0.68 6.71
CA GLU A 242 -23.47 1.49 6.86
C GLU A 242 -23.92 2.09 5.51
N LEU A 243 -22.99 2.62 4.71
CA LEU A 243 -23.29 3.13 3.38
C LEU A 243 -23.77 2.02 2.43
N ILE A 244 -23.14 0.84 2.48
CA ILE A 244 -23.54 -0.31 1.66
C ILE A 244 -24.92 -0.80 2.07
N GLU A 245 -25.22 -0.82 3.36
CA GLU A 245 -26.53 -1.19 3.90
C GLU A 245 -27.58 -0.18 3.45
N THR A 246 -27.34 1.11 3.64
CA THR A 246 -28.21 2.20 3.19
C THR A 246 -28.54 2.06 1.70
N TRP A 247 -27.52 1.85 0.86
CA TRP A 247 -27.72 1.65 -0.58
C TRP A 247 -28.42 0.35 -0.95
N SER A 248 -28.27 -0.70 -0.12
CA SER A 248 -28.94 -1.97 -0.35
C SER A 248 -30.43 -1.85 -0.02
N VAL A 249 -30.78 -1.16 1.07
CA VAL A 249 -32.16 -0.83 1.43
C VAL A 249 -32.81 0.09 0.39
N GLU A 250 -32.10 1.12 -0.08
CA GLU A 250 -32.60 2.04 -1.11
C GLU A 250 -32.85 1.35 -2.47
N ARG A 251 -32.07 0.31 -2.81
CA ARG A 251 -32.14 -0.39 -4.12
C ARG A 251 -32.79 -1.78 -4.10
N GLU A 252 -33.23 -2.29 -2.96
CA GLU A 252 -34.14 -3.46 -2.93
C GLU A 252 -35.48 -3.18 -3.63
N THR A 253 -35.79 -1.91 -3.91
CA THR A 253 -36.88 -1.51 -4.80
C THR A 253 -36.58 -1.64 -6.30
N ALA A 254 -35.34 -1.95 -6.73
CA ALA A 254 -34.95 -1.69 -8.12
C ALA A 254 -33.99 -2.67 -8.87
N PHE A 255 -33.49 -3.81 -8.37
CA PHE A 255 -33.06 -4.98 -9.20
C PHE A 255 -32.29 -6.05 -8.36
N LYS A 256 -32.59 -7.35 -8.59
CA LYS A 256 -31.80 -8.50 -8.12
C LYS A 256 -30.61 -8.76 -9.06
N GLY A 257 -29.39 -8.71 -8.55
CA GLY A 257 -28.17 -9.11 -9.26
C GLY A 257 -26.94 -9.07 -8.36
N SER A 258 -26.14 -10.14 -8.37
CA SER A 258 -25.14 -10.48 -7.35
C SER A 258 -23.70 -9.98 -7.61
N ASP A 259 -23.44 -9.17 -8.63
CA ASP A 259 -22.06 -8.77 -9.00
C ASP A 259 -21.71 -7.31 -8.68
N VAL A 260 -22.33 -6.77 -7.62
CA VAL A 260 -22.29 -5.33 -7.32
C VAL A 260 -21.47 -5.02 -6.06
N SER A 261 -20.84 -6.00 -5.40
CA SER A 261 -20.26 -5.79 -4.05
C SER A 261 -18.89 -5.08 -4.05
N ALA A 262 -17.97 -5.40 -4.97
CA ALA A 262 -16.64 -4.77 -5.00
C ALA A 262 -16.71 -3.32 -5.51
N ALA A 263 -17.41 -3.09 -6.63
CA ALA A 263 -17.64 -1.74 -7.16
C ALA A 263 -18.46 -0.86 -6.19
N ARG A 264 -19.44 -1.43 -5.46
CA ARG A 264 -20.14 -0.70 -4.38
C ARG A 264 -19.21 -0.36 -3.22
N ARG A 265 -18.36 -1.28 -2.77
CA ARG A 265 -17.37 -1.00 -1.73
C ARG A 265 -16.43 0.13 -2.15
N GLU A 266 -15.96 0.12 -3.39
CA GLU A 266 -15.11 1.17 -3.93
C GLU A 266 -15.83 2.52 -4.00
N ALA A 267 -17.06 2.55 -4.53
CA ALA A 267 -17.86 3.77 -4.60
C ALA A 267 -18.23 4.32 -3.20
N ALA A 268 -18.64 3.45 -2.28
CA ALA A 268 -18.93 3.81 -0.89
C ALA A 268 -17.67 4.35 -0.22
N ASN A 269 -16.51 3.70 -0.46
CA ASN A 269 -15.23 4.19 0.03
C ASN A 269 -14.95 5.58 -0.52
N LEU A 270 -15.00 5.80 -1.84
CA LEU A 270 -14.72 7.11 -2.45
C LEU A 270 -15.63 8.23 -1.93
N ARG A 271 -16.92 7.96 -1.77
CA ARG A 271 -17.92 8.97 -1.36
C ARG A 271 -17.83 9.38 0.11
N SER A 272 -17.43 8.47 1.00
CA SER A 272 -17.23 8.77 2.43
C SER A 272 -15.85 9.35 2.76
N ARG A 273 -15.03 9.70 1.75
CA ARG A 273 -13.70 10.26 2.00
C ARG A 273 -13.80 11.69 2.50
N THR A 274 -13.30 11.91 3.72
CA THR A 274 -12.93 13.24 4.22
C THR A 274 -11.45 13.51 3.89
N SER A 275 -11.08 14.78 3.74
CA SER A 275 -9.67 15.19 3.67
C SER A 275 -8.97 14.82 4.97
N LYS A 276 -7.74 14.28 4.87
CA LYS A 276 -6.93 14.04 6.06
C LYS A 276 -6.55 15.38 6.67
N ARG A 277 -6.69 15.51 7.99
CA ARG A 277 -6.08 16.59 8.76
C ARG A 277 -4.71 16.13 9.22
N ILE A 278 -3.76 17.05 9.20
CA ILE A 278 -2.42 16.84 9.70
C ILE A 278 -2.45 16.96 11.22
N VAL A 279 -2.01 15.91 11.92
CA VAL A 279 -1.92 15.87 13.39
C VAL A 279 -0.58 15.22 13.75
N PRO A 280 0.18 15.80 14.70
CA PRO A 280 1.44 15.20 15.18
C PRO A 280 1.25 13.78 15.74
N ARG A 281 2.26 12.92 15.58
CA ARG A 281 2.18 11.50 15.97
C ARG A 281 2.06 11.28 17.46
N ASP A 282 2.77 12.07 18.25
CA ASP A 282 2.68 12.05 19.71
C ASP A 282 1.25 12.36 20.17
N VAL A 283 0.59 13.34 19.54
CA VAL A 283 -0.81 13.69 19.78
C VAL A 283 -1.74 12.54 19.37
N LEU A 284 -1.49 11.90 18.22
CA LEU A 284 -2.26 10.73 17.77
C LEU A 284 -2.11 9.53 18.72
N LEU A 285 -0.89 9.22 19.14
CA LEU A 285 -0.59 8.15 20.07
C LEU A 285 -1.29 8.37 21.42
N GLN A 286 -1.20 9.59 21.96
CA GLN A 286 -1.90 9.96 23.18
C GLN A 286 -3.41 9.81 23.03
N ALA A 287 -3.98 10.27 21.90
CA ALA A 287 -5.40 10.12 21.62
C ALA A 287 -5.83 8.65 21.54
N TRP A 288 -5.05 7.78 20.90
CA TRP A 288 -5.34 6.35 20.82
C TRP A 288 -5.26 5.67 22.19
N GLN A 289 -4.24 5.99 23.00
CA GLN A 289 -4.11 5.46 24.36
C GLN A 289 -5.26 5.92 25.25
N GLN A 290 -5.66 7.18 25.12
CA GLN A 290 -6.82 7.71 25.84
C GLN A 290 -8.12 7.03 25.42
N GLU A 291 -8.32 6.77 24.12
CA GLU A 291 -9.50 6.05 23.62
C GLU A 291 -9.59 4.63 24.22
N VAL A 292 -8.47 3.90 24.28
CA VAL A 292 -8.39 2.59 24.96
C VAL A 292 -8.83 2.68 26.42
N GLN A 293 -8.34 3.69 27.16
CA GLN A 293 -8.69 3.91 28.57
C GLN A 293 -10.17 4.29 28.76
N CYS A 294 -10.68 5.23 27.96
CA CYS A 294 -12.06 5.70 28.01
C CYS A 294 -13.06 4.57 27.74
N GLN A 295 -12.72 3.67 26.81
CA GLN A 295 -13.55 2.50 26.45
C GLN A 295 -13.36 1.30 27.39
N GLN A 296 -12.47 1.43 28.39
CA GLN A 296 -12.09 0.38 29.35
C GLN A 296 -11.66 -0.91 28.65
N LEU A 297 -10.83 -0.75 27.61
CA LEU A 297 -10.29 -1.86 26.83
C LEU A 297 -8.92 -2.27 27.36
N GLU A 298 -8.61 -3.55 27.28
CA GLU A 298 -7.31 -4.10 27.67
C GLU A 298 -6.44 -4.33 26.43
N LEU A 299 -5.18 -3.91 26.51
CA LEU A 299 -4.16 -4.21 25.50
C LEU A 299 -3.43 -5.51 25.91
N PRO A 300 -3.30 -6.50 25.02
CA PRO A 300 -2.58 -7.73 25.33
C PRO A 300 -1.10 -7.47 25.61
N GLN A 301 -0.44 -8.33 26.37
CA GLN A 301 1.00 -8.24 26.55
C GLN A 301 1.74 -8.48 25.22
N ILE A 302 2.74 -7.64 24.92
CA ILE A 302 3.66 -7.86 23.79
C ILE A 302 4.65 -8.98 24.17
N PRO A 303 4.91 -9.96 23.29
CA PRO A 303 5.86 -11.05 23.51
C PRO A 303 7.34 -10.63 23.51
#